data_AF-A0A7X0EE04-F1
#
_entry.id   AF-A0A7X0EE04-F1
#
_cell.length_a   1.000
_cell.length_b   1.000
_cell.length_c   1.000
_cell.angle_alpha   90.00
_cell.angle_beta   90.00
_cell.angle_gamma   90.00
#
_symmetry.space_group_name_H-M   'P 1'
#
loop_
_entity.id
_entity.type
_entity.pdbx_description
1 polymer ?
#
loop_
_entity_poly.entity_id
_entity_poly.type
_entity_poly.pdbx_seq_one_letter_code
_entity_poly.pdbx_strand_id
1 'polypeptide(L)' 'MKIRIQKSACVGNARCAAVSEALFQLDGDGYIATDSIDVPPGMEQLAKRGARACPERVITIVEDNPE' A
#
# COMPACT_ATOMS: atom_id res chain seq x y z
N MET A 1 -8.29 -5.82 -7.99
CA MET A 1 -6.87 -5.49 -7.66
C MET A 1 -6.77 -5.43 -6.16
N LYS A 2 -5.86 -6.22 -5.60
CA LYS A 2 -5.60 -6.24 -4.18
C LYS A 2 -4.15 -5.83 -3.92
N ILE A 3 -3.90 -5.21 -2.79
CA ILE A 3 -2.54 -4.95 -2.28
C ILE A 3 -2.30 -5.84 -1.07
N ARG A 4 -1.08 -6.37 -0.95
CA ARG A 4 -0.53 -7.03 0.24
C ARG A 4 0.65 -6.22 0.77
N ILE A 5 0.74 -6.10 2.09
CA ILE A 5 1.74 -5.27 2.76
C ILE A 5 2.41 -6.08 3.86
N GLN A 6 3.73 -6.25 3.77
CA GLN A 6 4.52 -6.86 4.84
C GLN A 6 4.80 -5.83 5.94
N LYS A 7 3.83 -5.66 6.86
CA LYS A 7 3.91 -4.67 7.97
C LYS A 7 5.19 -4.79 8.79
N SER A 8 5.66 -6.00 9.05
CA SER A 8 6.86 -6.27 9.85
C SER A 8 8.15 -5.70 9.25
N ALA A 9 8.17 -5.40 7.95
CA ALA A 9 9.31 -4.78 7.27
C ALA A 9 9.09 -3.28 6.99
N CYS A 10 7.97 -2.69 7.43
CA CYS A 10 7.74 -1.26 7.29
C CYS A 10 8.63 -0.50 8.28
N VAL A 11 9.36 0.51 7.78
CA VAL A 11 10.25 1.36 8.59
C VAL A 11 9.78 2.81 8.71
N GLY A 12 8.49 3.07 8.48
CA GLY A 12 7.89 4.39 8.73
C GLY A 12 8.24 5.50 7.72
N ASN A 13 8.61 5.16 6.48
CA ASN A 13 8.96 6.16 5.45
C ASN A 13 7.79 7.09 5.06
N ALA A 14 6.53 6.72 5.32
CA ALA A 14 5.30 7.46 4.96
C ALA A 14 5.10 7.83 3.47
N ARG A 15 6.00 7.42 2.56
CA ARG A 15 5.93 7.75 1.12
C ARG A 15 4.70 7.20 0.41
N CYS A 16 4.16 6.07 0.86
CA CYS A 16 2.92 5.52 0.33
C CYS A 16 1.72 6.39 0.69
N ALA A 17 1.61 6.84 1.94
CA ALA A 17 0.58 7.76 2.40
C ALA A 17 0.67 9.11 1.69
N ALA A 18 1.88 9.63 1.46
CA ALA A 18 2.09 10.86 0.68
C ALA A 18 1.56 10.77 -0.78
N VAL A 19 1.44 9.55 -1.35
CA VAL A 19 0.77 9.35 -2.64
C VAL A 19 -0.75 9.29 -2.49
N SER A 20 -1.25 8.61 -1.45
CA SER A 20 -2.68 8.52 -1.16
C SER A 20 -2.91 8.07 0.28
N GLU A 21 -3.26 9.01 1.16
CA GLU A 21 -3.65 8.72 2.54
C GLU A 21 -4.94 7.89 2.61
N ALA A 22 -5.81 8.03 1.60
CA ALA A 22 -7.05 7.27 1.50
C ALA A 22 -6.79 5.76 1.30
N LEU A 23 -5.74 5.38 0.58
CA LEU A 23 -5.36 3.98 0.38
C LEU A 23 -4.38 3.49 1.45
N PHE A 24 -3.37 4.28 1.77
CA PHE A 24 -2.24 3.88 2.61
C PHE A 24 -2.28 4.61 3.95
N GLN A 25 -3.29 4.30 4.76
CA GLN A 25 -3.43 4.88 6.09
C GLN A 25 -2.26 4.49 7.00
N LEU A 26 -1.76 5.46 7.76
CA LEU A 26 -0.74 5.24 8.77
C LEU A 26 -1.37 5.12 10.15
N ASP A 27 -0.72 4.39 11.05
CA ASP A 27 -1.06 4.36 12.47
C ASP A 27 -0.49 5.58 13.22
N GLY A 28 -0.72 5.63 14.53
CA GLY A 28 -0.31 6.75 15.38
C GLY A 28 1.21 6.95 15.46
N ASP A 29 2.00 5.94 15.10
CA ASP A 29 3.47 5.97 15.11
C ASP A 29 4.05 6.22 13.71
N GLY A 30 3.20 6.42 12.69
CA GLY A 30 3.62 6.71 11.32
C GLY A 30 3.94 5.47 10.47
N TYR A 31 3.60 4.27 10.94
CA TYR A 31 3.76 3.03 10.18
C TYR A 31 2.49 2.73 9.39
N ILE A 32 2.61 1.90 8.35
CA ILE A 32 1.43 1.48 7.57
C ILE A 32 0.45 0.72 8.47
N ALA A 33 -0.81 1.17 8.54
CA ALA A 33 -1.77 0.65 9.50
C ALA A 33 -2.36 -0.70 9.11
N THR A 34 -2.40 -1.02 7.81
CA THR A 34 -3.01 -2.23 7.25
C THR A 34 -2.00 -3.16 6.59
N ASP A 35 -2.32 -4.46 6.55
CA ASP A 35 -1.55 -5.50 5.85
C ASP A 35 -2.10 -5.80 4.44
N SER A 36 -3.25 -5.23 4.10
CA SER A 36 -3.92 -5.46 2.82
C SER A 36 -4.90 -4.34 2.48
N ILE A 37 -5.10 -4.11 1.18
CA ILE A 37 -6.06 -3.13 0.68
C ILE A 37 -6.79 -3.75 -0.51
N ASP A 38 -8.11 -3.78 -0.44
CA ASP A 38 -8.95 -4.01 -1.62
C ASP A 38 -9.14 -2.66 -2.33
N VAL A 39 -8.50 -2.52 -3.49
CA VAL A 39 -8.38 -1.22 -4.16
C VAL A 39 -9.72 -0.84 -4.78
N PRO A 40 -10.32 0.32 -4.42
CA PRO A 40 -11.56 0.76 -5.02
C PRO A 40 -11.42 1.01 -6.53
N PRO A 41 -12.48 0.77 -7.33
CA PRO A 41 -12.47 1.12 -8.74
C PRO A 41 -12.10 2.58 -8.98
N GLY A 42 -11.19 2.83 -9.92
CA GLY A 42 -10.67 4.17 -10.25
C GLY A 42 -9.46 4.61 -9.42
N MET A 43 -9.06 3.83 -8.40
CA MET A 43 -7.87 4.11 -7.59
C MET A 43 -6.65 3.24 -7.94
N GLU A 44 -6.72 2.46 -9.01
CA GLU A 44 -5.68 1.49 -9.41
C GLU A 44 -4.34 2.18 -9.71
N GLN A 45 -4.37 3.37 -10.30
CA GLN A 45 -3.15 4.14 -10.57
C GLN A 45 -2.51 4.67 -9.28
N LEU A 46 -3.31 5.10 -8.30
CA LEU A 46 -2.82 5.54 -6.99
C LEU A 46 -2.23 4.36 -6.22
N ALA A 47 -2.93 3.21 -6.23
CA ALA A 47 -2.43 1.95 -5.70
C ALA A 47 -1.07 1.57 -6.29
N LYS A 48 -0.94 1.57 -7.62
CA LYS A 48 0.32 1.28 -8.33
C LYS A 48 1.43 2.28 -8.01
N ARG A 49 1.11 3.56 -7.86
CA ARG A 49 2.11 4.60 -7.51
C ARG A 49 2.54 4.48 -6.05
N GLY A 50 1.61 4.29 -5.13
CA GLY A 50 1.91 4.16 -3.70
C GLY A 50 2.71 2.90 -3.38
N ALA A 51 2.41 1.78 -4.04
CA ALA A 51 3.22 0.56 -3.92
C ALA A 51 4.69 0.80 -4.35
N ARG A 52 4.91 1.46 -5.50
CA ARG A 52 6.24 1.81 -6.01
C ARG A 52 6.97 2.87 -5.18
N ALA A 53 6.24 3.67 -4.40
CA ALA A 53 6.82 4.72 -3.57
C ALA A 53 7.53 4.16 -2.34
N CYS A 54 7.24 2.92 -1.93
CA CYS A 54 7.87 2.27 -0.79
C CYS A 54 9.33 1.89 -1.08
N PRO A 55 10.34 2.49 -0.41
CA PRO A 55 11.75 2.15 -0.63
C PRO A 55 12.07 0.70 -0.24
N GLU A 56 11.45 0.23 0.84
CA GLU A 56 11.62 -1.13 1.38
C GLU A 56 10.89 -2.21 0.55
N ARG A 57 10.13 -1.81 -0.48
CA ARG A 57 9.36 -2.71 -1.35
C ARG A 57 8.40 -3.65 -0.60
N VAL A 58 7.90 -3.24 0.55
CA VAL A 58 7.00 -4.08 1.38
C VAL A 58 5.55 -4.10 0.89
N ILE A 59 5.23 -3.35 -0.16
CA ILE A 59 3.89 -3.25 -0.73
C ILE A 59 3.87 -3.96 -2.09
N THR A 60 3.11 -5.05 -2.18
CA THR A 60 2.98 -5.87 -3.39
C THR A 60 1.56 -5.76 -3.94
N ILE A 61 1.44 -5.67 -5.26
CA ILE A 61 0.16 -5.72 -5.96
C ILE A 61 -0.13 -7.17 -6.29
N VAL A 62 -1.29 -7.65 -5.89
CA VAL A 62 -1.84 -8.94 -6.26
C VAL A 62 -2.92 -8.68 -7.30
N GLU A 63 -2.65 -9.09 -8.54
CA GLU A 63 -3.67 -9.17 -9.56
C GLU A 63 -4.47 -10.44 -9.31
N ASP A 64 -5.80 -10.31 -9.18
CA ASP A 64 -6.68 -11.47 -9.12
C ASP A 64 -6.60 -12.13 -10.50
N ASN A 65 -5.74 -13.13 -10.64
CA ASN A 65 -5.77 -14.03 -11.78
C ASN A 65 -6.62 -15.24 -11.35
N PRO A 66 -7.92 -15.28 -11.68
CA PRO A 66 -8.68 -16.50 -11.55
C PRO A 66 -8.17 -17.43 -12.66
N GLU A 67 -7.41 -18.45 -12.30
CA GLU A 67 -7.30 -19.65 -13.16
C GLU A 67 -8.67 -20.33 -13.27
#